data_AF-A0A658ID21-F1
#
_entry.id   AF-A0A658ID21-F1
#
_cell.length_a   1.000
_cell.length_b   1.000
_cell.length_c   1.000
_cell.angle_alpha   90.00
_cell.angle_beta   90.00
_cell.angle_gamma   90.00
#
_symmetry.space_group_name_H-M   'P 1'
#
loop_
_entity.id
_entity.type
_entity.pdbx_description
1 polymer ?
#
loop_
_entity_poly.entity_id
_entity_poly.type
_entity_poly.pdbx_seq_one_letter_code
_entity_poly.pdbx_strand_id
1 'polypeptide(L)'
;HENSKAIFWKDGEPLKKGDKLVQQDLANSLTMIAENGPDAFYKGDIARQIAQQMQQNGGLITTDDLAAYQAVERTPVSGEYRGYQIFSMPPPSSGGIHIVQILNILENFDMNKYGFGSADAIQIMAEAEKYAYADRSEYLGDPDFVNVPWQALTSKTYAKSIAGQIDINKAKPSSEIRPGKLAPYESDQTTHFSVVDKDGNAVAVTYTL
;
A
#
# COMPACT_ATOMS: atom_id res chain seq x y z
N HIS A 1 12.25 -23.65 -3.36
CA HIS A 1 12.16 -24.20 -4.73
C HIS A 1 13.56 -24.33 -5.31
N GLU A 2 13.81 -25.27 -6.22
CA GLU A 2 15.17 -25.57 -6.73
C GLU A 2 15.84 -24.36 -7.40
N ASN A 3 15.12 -23.65 -8.27
CA ASN A 3 15.59 -22.43 -8.93
C ASN A 3 16.02 -21.32 -7.93
N SER A 4 15.23 -21.04 -6.88
CA SER A 4 15.58 -20.04 -5.86
C SER A 4 16.80 -20.46 -5.06
N LYS A 5 16.93 -21.76 -4.74
CA LYS A 5 18.08 -22.30 -4.01
C LYS A 5 19.37 -22.15 -4.84
N ALA A 6 19.29 -22.34 -6.16
CA ALA A 6 20.44 -22.15 -7.05
C ALA A 6 20.98 -20.70 -7.08
N ILE A 7 20.15 -19.71 -6.71
CA ILE A 7 20.51 -18.28 -6.73
C ILE A 7 20.93 -17.78 -5.34
N PHE A 8 20.13 -18.08 -4.31
CA PHE A 8 20.29 -17.47 -2.98
C PHE A 8 21.02 -18.35 -1.96
N TRP A 9 21.40 -19.58 -2.34
CA TRP A 9 22.17 -20.49 -1.49
C TRP A 9 23.49 -20.87 -2.16
N LYS A 10 24.51 -21.12 -1.33
CA LYS A 10 25.82 -21.59 -1.74
C LYS A 10 26.29 -22.68 -0.78
N ASP A 11 26.78 -23.79 -1.32
CA ASP A 11 27.29 -24.93 -0.54
C ASP A 11 26.31 -25.47 0.51
N GLY A 12 25.01 -25.41 0.19
CA GLY A 12 23.96 -25.90 1.09
C GLY A 12 23.64 -24.98 2.25
N GLU A 13 24.09 -23.71 2.24
CA GLU A 13 23.78 -22.67 3.21
C GLU A 13 23.27 -21.38 2.51
N PRO A 14 22.48 -20.51 3.18
CA PRO A 14 22.09 -19.22 2.61
C PRO A 14 23.30 -18.29 2.50
N LEU A 15 23.30 -17.42 1.48
CA LEU A 15 24.34 -16.38 1.35
C LEU A 15 24.41 -15.49 2.59
N LYS A 16 25.63 -15.13 2.99
CA LYS A 16 25.92 -14.36 4.20
C LYS A 16 26.34 -12.93 3.87
N LYS A 17 26.32 -12.07 4.88
CA LYS A 17 26.84 -10.70 4.76
C LYS A 17 28.28 -10.72 4.24
N GLY A 18 28.52 -10.00 3.15
CA GLY A 18 29.83 -9.92 2.49
C GLY A 18 29.98 -10.86 1.28
N ASP A 19 29.07 -11.83 1.11
CA ASP A 19 29.05 -12.66 -0.09
C ASP A 19 28.60 -11.87 -1.32
N LYS A 20 29.14 -12.23 -2.48
CA LYS A 20 28.75 -11.67 -3.78
C LYS A 20 27.52 -12.43 -4.30
N LEU A 21 26.37 -11.77 -4.35
CA LEU A 21 25.17 -12.28 -5.02
C LEU A 21 25.26 -12.01 -6.53
N VAL A 22 25.13 -13.07 -7.33
CA VAL A 22 25.19 -13.02 -8.79
C VAL A 22 23.89 -13.64 -9.33
N GLN A 23 23.19 -12.92 -10.21
CA GLN A 23 21.85 -13.29 -10.70
C GLN A 23 21.83 -13.26 -12.23
N GLN A 24 22.47 -14.24 -12.87
CA GLN A 24 22.63 -14.27 -14.33
C GLN A 24 21.29 -14.37 -15.07
N ASP A 25 20.37 -15.20 -14.57
CA ASP A 25 19.05 -15.38 -15.19
C ASP A 25 18.21 -14.09 -15.10
N LEU A 26 18.26 -13.40 -13.95
CA LEU A 26 17.62 -12.09 -13.80
C LEU A 26 18.25 -11.05 -14.72
N ALA A 27 19.58 -11.05 -14.86
CA ALA A 27 20.27 -10.16 -15.78
C ALA A 27 19.84 -10.40 -17.23
N ASN A 28 19.67 -11.66 -17.65
CA ASN A 28 19.16 -11.99 -18.98
C ASN A 28 17.72 -11.46 -19.18
N SER A 29 16.84 -11.64 -18.19
CA SER A 29 15.48 -11.08 -18.24
C SER A 29 15.49 -9.55 -18.34
N LEU A 30 16.36 -8.87 -17.57
CA LEU A 30 16.51 -7.41 -17.64
C LEU A 30 17.03 -6.95 -19.01
N THR A 31 17.96 -7.69 -19.61
CA THR A 31 18.44 -7.43 -20.99
C THR A 31 17.30 -7.57 -22.00
N MET A 32 16.48 -8.63 -21.91
CA MET A 32 15.33 -8.81 -22.80
C MET A 32 14.33 -7.65 -22.69
N ILE A 33 14.07 -7.15 -21.46
CA ILE A 33 13.21 -5.99 -21.22
C ILE A 33 13.84 -4.71 -21.79
N ALA A 34 15.15 -4.52 -21.64
CA ALA A 34 15.84 -3.37 -22.18
C ALA A 34 15.80 -3.34 -23.73
N GLU A 35 15.90 -4.50 -24.38
CA GLU A 35 15.92 -4.62 -25.85
C GLU A 35 14.52 -4.57 -26.48
N ASN A 36 13.52 -5.17 -25.82
CA ASN A 36 12.19 -5.39 -26.42
C ASN A 36 11.06 -4.66 -25.67
N GLY A 37 11.39 -3.89 -24.64
CA GLY A 37 10.42 -3.16 -23.82
C GLY A 37 9.56 -4.07 -22.93
N PRO A 38 8.42 -3.56 -22.42
CA PRO A 38 7.57 -4.29 -21.47
C PRO A 38 6.93 -5.55 -22.07
N ASP A 39 6.77 -5.62 -23.40
CA ASP A 39 6.21 -6.80 -24.07
C ASP A 39 7.10 -8.05 -23.88
N ALA A 40 8.40 -7.90 -23.61
CA ALA A 40 9.23 -9.04 -23.20
C ALA A 40 8.71 -9.73 -21.94
N PHE A 41 8.22 -8.94 -20.97
CA PHE A 41 7.68 -9.43 -19.71
C PHE A 41 6.27 -9.98 -19.86
N TYR A 42 5.38 -9.25 -20.55
CA TYR A 42 3.95 -9.57 -20.59
C TYR A 42 3.53 -10.50 -21.73
N LYS A 43 4.31 -10.58 -22.82
CA LYS A 43 3.97 -11.35 -24.03
C LYS A 43 5.13 -12.22 -24.56
N GLY A 44 6.34 -11.96 -24.09
CA GLY A 44 7.58 -12.60 -24.56
C GLY A 44 7.93 -13.90 -23.86
N ASP A 45 9.22 -14.25 -23.88
CA ASP A 45 9.73 -15.47 -23.26
C ASP A 45 9.60 -15.47 -21.74
N ILE A 46 9.69 -14.31 -21.10
CA ILE A 46 9.50 -14.19 -19.64
C ILE A 46 8.05 -14.58 -19.28
N ALA A 47 7.06 -14.12 -20.04
CA ALA A 47 5.66 -14.48 -19.82
C ALA A 47 5.43 -15.99 -19.90
N ARG A 48 6.04 -16.64 -20.91
CA ARG A 48 5.99 -18.10 -21.07
C ARG A 48 6.65 -18.83 -19.92
N GLN A 49 7.80 -18.36 -19.45
CA GLN A 49 8.50 -18.94 -18.30
C GLN A 49 7.66 -18.86 -17.02
N ILE A 50 7.02 -17.71 -16.76
CA ILE A 50 6.11 -17.53 -15.61
C ILE A 50 4.94 -18.51 -15.70
N ALA A 51 4.22 -18.52 -16.83
CA ALA A 51 3.05 -19.37 -17.01
C ALA A 51 3.39 -20.88 -16.93
N GLN A 52 4.51 -21.29 -17.52
CA GLN A 52 4.98 -22.67 -17.44
C GLN A 52 5.33 -23.07 -16.00
N GLN A 53 6.07 -22.23 -15.29
CA GLN A 53 6.45 -22.48 -13.90
C GLN A 53 5.22 -22.54 -12.99
N MET A 54 4.22 -21.67 -13.23
CA MET A 54 2.93 -21.70 -12.52
C MET A 54 2.20 -23.01 -12.78
N GLN A 55 1.99 -23.37 -14.05
CA GLN A 55 1.30 -24.61 -14.43
C GLN A 55 1.95 -25.85 -13.79
N GLN A 56 3.27 -25.95 -13.82
CA GLN A 56 4.01 -27.09 -13.27
C GLN A 56 3.88 -27.22 -11.75
N ASN A 57 3.58 -26.13 -11.04
CA ASN A 57 3.51 -26.09 -9.58
C ASN A 57 2.08 -25.81 -9.06
N GLY A 58 1.06 -25.96 -9.91
CA GLY A 58 -0.35 -25.79 -9.53
C GLY A 58 -0.79 -24.33 -9.35
N GLY A 59 -0.05 -23.38 -9.91
CA GLY A 59 -0.41 -21.96 -9.98
C GLY A 59 -1.46 -21.64 -11.05
N LEU A 60 -2.01 -20.42 -11.00
CA LEU A 60 -3.16 -20.01 -11.82
C LEU A 60 -2.81 -19.06 -12.96
N ILE A 61 -1.68 -18.35 -12.90
CA ILE A 61 -1.33 -17.30 -13.86
C ILE A 61 -0.96 -17.93 -15.21
N THR A 62 -1.64 -17.49 -16.26
CA THR A 62 -1.44 -17.91 -17.66
C THR A 62 -0.75 -16.82 -18.48
N THR A 63 -0.35 -17.15 -19.71
CA THR A 63 0.13 -16.13 -20.66
C THR A 63 -0.96 -15.12 -21.02
N ASP A 64 -2.22 -15.54 -21.02
CA ASP A 64 -3.36 -14.68 -21.33
C ASP A 64 -3.59 -13.66 -20.20
N ASP A 65 -3.44 -14.07 -18.94
CA ASP A 65 -3.50 -13.16 -17.79
C ASP A 65 -2.41 -12.08 -17.86
N LEU A 66 -1.18 -12.48 -18.19
CA LEU A 66 -0.05 -11.55 -18.35
C LEU A 66 -0.26 -10.61 -19.53
N ALA A 67 -0.76 -11.11 -20.66
CA ALA A 67 -1.02 -10.28 -21.84
C ALA A 67 -2.19 -9.31 -21.65
N ALA A 68 -3.16 -9.67 -20.79
CA ALA A 68 -4.32 -8.85 -20.46
C ALA A 68 -4.02 -7.78 -19.39
N TYR A 69 -2.95 -7.95 -18.59
CA TYR A 69 -2.61 -7.02 -17.52
C TYR A 69 -2.27 -5.63 -18.05
N GLN A 70 -2.82 -4.61 -17.39
CA GLN A 70 -2.49 -3.21 -17.64
C GLN A 70 -2.39 -2.46 -16.31
N ALA A 71 -1.33 -1.66 -16.17
CA ALA A 71 -1.26 -0.68 -15.08
C ALA A 71 -2.28 0.43 -15.34
N VAL A 72 -3.03 0.80 -14.31
CA VAL A 72 -4.10 1.81 -14.41
C VAL A 72 -3.66 3.09 -13.71
N GLU A 73 -3.56 4.18 -14.48
CA GLU A 73 -3.38 5.51 -13.91
C GLU A 73 -4.70 5.99 -13.29
N ARG A 74 -4.64 6.47 -12.05
CA ARG A 74 -5.82 6.90 -11.30
C ARG A 74 -5.56 8.26 -10.65
N THR A 75 -6.60 9.07 -10.57
CA THR A 75 -6.56 10.34 -9.83
C THR A 75 -6.19 10.08 -8.37
N PRO A 76 -5.17 10.74 -7.81
CA PRO A 76 -4.80 10.60 -6.41
C PRO A 76 -5.94 10.94 -5.47
N VAL A 77 -5.95 10.31 -4.30
CA VAL A 77 -6.74 10.82 -3.18
C VAL A 77 -6.06 12.07 -2.67
N SER A 78 -6.81 13.16 -2.57
CA SER A 78 -6.33 14.44 -2.09
C SER A 78 -7.13 14.94 -0.89
N GLY A 79 -6.45 15.55 0.06
CA GLY A 79 -7.06 16.29 1.16
C GLY A 79 -6.26 17.55 1.50
N GLU A 80 -6.85 18.40 2.34
CA GLU A 80 -6.17 19.57 2.89
C GLU A 80 -6.04 19.38 4.40
N TYR A 81 -4.85 19.65 4.96
CA TYR A 81 -4.61 19.64 6.39
C TYR A 81 -3.84 20.90 6.79
N ARG A 82 -4.52 21.82 7.50
CA ARG A 82 -3.92 23.07 8.01
C ARG A 82 -3.19 23.89 6.94
N GLY A 83 -3.78 24.02 5.75
CA GLY A 83 -3.23 24.76 4.61
C GLY A 83 -2.24 23.98 3.74
N TYR A 84 -1.98 22.70 4.03
CA TYR A 84 -1.16 21.82 3.20
C TYR A 84 -2.02 20.86 2.39
N GLN A 85 -1.70 20.70 1.11
CA GLN A 85 -2.29 19.66 0.27
C GLN A 85 -1.58 18.33 0.48
N ILE A 86 -2.37 17.30 0.74
CA ILE A 86 -1.93 15.93 0.98
C ILE A 86 -2.42 15.10 -0.19
N PHE A 87 -1.49 14.45 -0.90
CA PHE A 87 -1.79 13.52 -1.99
C PHE A 87 -1.33 12.12 -1.60
N SER A 88 -2.15 11.11 -1.90
CA SER A 88 -1.82 9.72 -1.64
C SER A 88 -2.55 8.77 -2.60
N MET A 89 -2.26 7.48 -2.48
CA MET A 89 -2.77 6.46 -3.40
C MET A 89 -4.28 6.28 -3.28
N PRO A 90 -5.03 6.24 -4.40
CA PRO A 90 -6.43 5.86 -4.42
C PRO A 90 -6.60 4.34 -4.28
N PRO A 91 -7.84 3.84 -4.13
CA PRO A 91 -8.16 2.43 -4.32
C PRO A 91 -7.53 1.90 -5.63
N PRO A 92 -6.93 0.69 -5.63
CA PRO A 92 -7.09 -0.38 -4.64
C PRO A 92 -6.27 -0.22 -3.34
N SER A 93 -5.50 0.85 -3.18
CA SER A 93 -4.89 1.16 -1.88
C SER A 93 -5.93 1.63 -0.87
N SER A 94 -5.81 1.14 0.36
CA SER A 94 -6.57 1.65 1.50
C SER A 94 -5.95 2.89 2.15
N GLY A 95 -4.65 3.10 1.95
CA GLY A 95 -3.86 4.05 2.73
C GLY A 95 -4.27 5.49 2.49
N GLY A 96 -4.41 5.92 1.24
CA GLY A 96 -4.63 7.34 0.94
C GLY A 96 -5.92 7.92 1.50
N ILE A 97 -7.03 7.16 1.40
CA ILE A 97 -8.33 7.54 1.97
C ILE A 97 -8.23 7.72 3.47
N HIS A 98 -7.67 6.73 4.19
CA HIS A 98 -7.64 6.77 5.64
C HIS A 98 -6.60 7.73 6.20
N ILE A 99 -5.47 7.96 5.52
CA ILE A 99 -4.54 9.04 5.88
C ILE A 99 -5.28 10.39 5.84
N VAL A 100 -6.00 10.68 4.76
CA VAL A 100 -6.76 11.94 4.66
C VAL A 100 -7.91 11.99 5.67
N GLN A 101 -8.62 10.89 5.89
CA GLN A 101 -9.68 10.80 6.90
C GLN A 101 -9.15 11.11 8.31
N ILE A 102 -8.07 10.44 8.73
CA ILE A 102 -7.45 10.64 10.04
C ILE A 102 -6.98 12.09 10.17
N LEU A 103 -6.30 12.64 9.16
CA LEU A 103 -5.87 14.04 9.18
C LEU A 103 -7.05 15.01 9.30
N ASN A 104 -8.16 14.76 8.61
CA ASN A 104 -9.38 15.57 8.76
C ASN A 104 -9.99 15.47 10.17
N ILE A 105 -9.89 14.32 10.85
CA ILE A 105 -10.33 14.19 12.25
C ILE A 105 -9.40 15.01 13.14
N LEU A 106 -8.08 14.82 13.00
CA LEU A 106 -7.04 15.51 13.77
C LEU A 106 -7.04 17.02 13.60
N GLU A 107 -7.55 17.54 12.48
CA GLU A 107 -7.65 18.98 12.22
C GLU A 107 -8.53 19.71 13.24
N ASN A 108 -9.47 19.00 13.88
CA ASN A 108 -10.38 19.55 14.90
C ASN A 108 -9.72 19.71 16.29
N PHE A 109 -8.47 19.24 16.44
CA PHE A 109 -7.73 19.26 17.70
C PHE A 109 -6.48 20.14 17.57
N ASP A 110 -6.02 20.77 18.65
CA ASP A 110 -4.75 21.51 18.65
C ASP A 110 -3.58 20.58 18.95
N MET A 111 -3.22 19.76 17.95
CA MET A 111 -2.15 18.75 18.07
C MET A 111 -0.79 19.35 18.44
N ASN A 112 -0.53 20.60 18.02
CA ASN A 112 0.71 21.29 18.37
C ASN A 112 0.76 21.64 19.87
N LYS A 113 -0.37 22.09 20.43
CA LYS A 113 -0.47 22.36 21.87
C LYS A 113 -0.26 21.11 22.72
N TYR A 114 -0.75 19.95 22.29
CA TYR A 114 -0.56 18.70 23.01
C TYR A 114 0.89 18.20 22.95
N GLY A 115 1.58 18.40 21.82
CA GLY A 115 2.98 18.04 21.65
C GLY A 115 3.21 16.54 21.36
N PHE A 116 4.34 16.26 20.72
CA PHE A 116 4.73 14.89 20.33
C PHE A 116 4.90 13.99 21.55
N GLY A 117 4.33 12.78 21.49
CA GLY A 117 4.49 11.75 22.53
C GLY A 117 3.70 11.99 23.82
N SER A 118 2.88 13.04 23.91
CA SER A 118 1.99 13.25 25.05
C SER A 118 0.82 12.27 25.04
N ALA A 119 0.29 11.98 26.24
CA ALA A 119 -0.87 11.10 26.38
C ALA A 119 -2.08 11.63 25.60
N ASP A 120 -2.33 12.94 25.64
CA ASP A 120 -3.41 13.60 24.91
C ASP A 120 -3.28 13.40 23.39
N ALA A 121 -2.09 13.64 22.83
CA ALA A 121 -1.85 13.47 21.40
C ALA A 121 -2.02 12.01 20.96
N ILE A 122 -1.45 11.08 21.73
CA ILE A 122 -1.55 9.63 21.45
C ILE A 122 -3.00 9.16 21.56
N GLN A 123 -3.74 9.59 22.58
CA GLN A 123 -5.14 9.22 22.79
C GLN A 123 -6.02 9.69 21.62
N ILE A 124 -5.87 10.95 21.19
CA ILE A 124 -6.64 11.47 20.07
C ILE A 124 -6.31 10.72 18.77
N MET A 125 -5.02 10.49 18.49
CA MET A 125 -4.59 9.74 17.31
C MET A 125 -5.10 8.30 17.32
N ALA A 126 -4.95 7.59 18.43
CA ALA A 126 -5.42 6.22 18.57
C ALA A 126 -6.94 6.10 18.39
N GLU A 127 -7.73 7.02 18.97
CA GLU A 127 -9.18 7.03 18.76
C GLU A 127 -9.54 7.34 17.30
N ALA A 128 -8.91 8.32 16.67
CA ALA A 128 -9.13 8.65 15.26
C ALA A 128 -8.81 7.46 14.33
N GLU A 129 -7.69 6.78 14.57
CA GLU A 129 -7.27 5.59 13.85
C GLU A 129 -8.27 4.44 14.02
N LYS A 130 -8.81 4.21 15.24
CA LYS A 130 -9.84 3.19 15.45
C LYS A 130 -11.04 3.36 14.52
N TYR A 131 -11.57 4.57 14.38
CA TYR A 131 -12.71 4.82 13.47
C TYR A 131 -12.33 4.61 12.01
N ALA A 132 -11.17 5.12 11.57
CA ALA A 132 -10.70 4.96 10.20
C ALA A 132 -10.47 3.48 9.83
N TYR A 133 -9.87 2.69 10.73
CA TYR A 133 -9.68 1.26 10.52
C TYR A 133 -10.98 0.45 10.62
N ALA A 134 -11.97 0.91 11.39
CA ALA A 134 -13.31 0.34 11.35
C ALA A 134 -13.89 0.50 9.93
N ASP A 135 -13.87 1.72 9.38
CA ASP A 135 -14.38 2.00 8.04
C ASP A 135 -13.64 1.22 6.94
N ARG A 136 -12.31 1.10 7.08
CA ARG A 136 -11.46 0.28 6.21
C ARG A 136 -11.99 -1.12 6.02
N SER A 137 -12.48 -1.74 7.10
CA SER A 137 -12.90 -3.14 7.10
C SER A 137 -14.21 -3.41 6.34
N GLU A 138 -14.97 -2.37 5.99
CA GLU A 138 -16.26 -2.49 5.30
C GLU A 138 -16.23 -1.93 3.88
N TYR A 139 -15.58 -0.78 3.69
CA TYR A 139 -15.82 0.05 2.51
C TYR A 139 -14.74 -0.03 1.44
N LEU A 140 -13.62 -0.69 1.71
CA LEU A 140 -12.49 -0.71 0.79
C LEU A 140 -12.33 -2.02 0.04
N GLY A 141 -11.94 -1.88 -1.22
CA GLY A 141 -11.67 -2.95 -2.16
C GLY A 141 -11.23 -2.37 -3.50
N ASP A 142 -11.11 -3.23 -4.51
CA ASP A 142 -10.79 -2.80 -5.86
C ASP A 142 -11.96 -1.97 -6.44
N PRO A 143 -11.73 -0.69 -6.81
CA PRO A 143 -12.79 0.20 -7.28
C PRO A 143 -13.41 -0.25 -8.60
N ASP A 144 -12.76 -1.14 -9.34
CA ASP A 144 -13.30 -1.69 -10.58
C ASP A 144 -14.32 -2.82 -10.31
N PHE A 145 -14.42 -3.29 -9.06
CA PHE A 145 -15.32 -4.38 -8.63
C PHE A 145 -16.30 -3.98 -7.53
N VAL A 146 -15.96 -2.99 -6.68
CA VAL A 146 -16.82 -2.51 -5.59
C VAL A 146 -16.89 -0.99 -5.55
N ASN A 147 -18.04 -0.46 -5.11
CA ASN A 147 -18.19 0.98 -4.95
C ASN A 147 -17.60 1.45 -3.62
N VAL A 148 -16.46 2.14 -3.69
CA VAL A 148 -15.81 2.76 -2.53
C VAL A 148 -16.35 4.20 -2.34
N PRO A 149 -17.01 4.52 -1.20
CA PRO A 149 -17.57 5.85 -0.92
C PRO A 149 -16.48 6.86 -0.50
N TRP A 150 -15.42 6.99 -1.29
CA TRP A 150 -14.21 7.72 -0.89
C TRP A 150 -14.46 9.20 -0.58
N GLN A 151 -15.36 9.89 -1.31
CA GLN A 151 -15.69 11.29 -1.02
C GLN A 151 -16.35 11.47 0.35
N ALA A 152 -17.13 10.48 0.79
CA ALA A 152 -17.78 10.51 2.10
C ALA A 152 -16.75 10.28 3.21
N LEU A 153 -15.86 9.30 3.03
CA LEU A 153 -14.79 8.97 3.99
C LEU A 153 -13.78 10.10 4.15
N THR A 154 -13.46 10.82 3.07
CA THR A 154 -12.54 11.98 3.12
C THR A 154 -13.26 13.31 3.38
N SER A 155 -14.54 13.32 3.73
CA SER A 155 -15.28 14.55 4.01
C SER A 155 -14.92 15.14 5.38
N LYS A 156 -14.62 16.44 5.43
CA LYS A 156 -14.39 17.17 6.68
C LYS A 156 -15.63 17.18 7.59
N THR A 157 -16.84 17.17 7.02
CA THR A 157 -18.08 17.08 7.81
C THR A 157 -18.20 15.75 8.52
N TYR A 158 -17.86 14.66 7.84
CA TYR A 158 -17.84 13.31 8.44
C TYR A 158 -16.73 13.20 9.50
N ALA A 159 -15.53 13.66 9.18
CA ALA A 159 -14.43 13.68 10.14
C ALA A 159 -14.75 14.49 11.41
N LYS A 160 -15.46 15.62 11.28
CA LYS A 160 -15.93 16.42 12.42
C LYS A 160 -16.96 15.68 13.28
N SER A 161 -17.82 14.86 12.69
CA SER A 161 -18.77 14.03 13.46
C SER A 161 -18.06 12.93 14.25
N ILE A 162 -16.95 12.39 13.72
CA ILE A 162 -16.09 11.46 14.45
C ILE A 162 -15.32 12.19 15.56
N ALA A 163 -14.72 13.35 15.26
CA ALA A 163 -13.98 14.14 16.25
C ALA A 163 -14.85 14.50 17.47
N GLY A 164 -16.14 14.81 17.26
CA GLY A 164 -17.10 15.07 18.34
C GLY A 164 -17.44 13.84 19.21
N GLN A 165 -17.02 12.63 18.83
CA GLN A 165 -17.19 11.40 19.59
C GLN A 165 -15.93 10.96 20.35
N ILE A 166 -14.79 11.64 20.14
CA ILE A 166 -13.52 11.31 20.79
C ILE A 166 -13.51 11.95 22.18
N ASP A 167 -13.38 11.11 23.21
CA ASP A 167 -13.13 11.53 24.58
C ASP A 167 -11.63 11.43 24.88
N ILE A 168 -11.00 12.58 25.13
CA ILE A 168 -9.57 12.68 25.41
C ILE A 168 -9.17 11.99 26.73
N ASN A 169 -10.12 11.72 27.63
CA ASN A 169 -9.86 11.06 28.90
C ASN A 169 -10.33 9.60 28.93
N LYS A 170 -10.98 9.12 27.87
CA LYS A 170 -11.55 7.77 27.84
C LYS A 170 -11.57 7.18 26.43
N ALA A 171 -10.77 6.14 26.22
CA ALA A 171 -10.79 5.37 25.00
C ALA A 171 -12.13 4.64 24.82
N LYS A 172 -12.71 4.71 23.62
CA LYS A 172 -13.87 3.89 23.25
C LYS A 172 -13.40 2.47 22.95
N PRO A 173 -14.03 1.44 23.54
CA PRO A 173 -13.73 0.05 23.19
C PRO A 173 -14.00 -0.19 21.70
N SER A 174 -13.07 -0.82 20.98
CA SER A 174 -13.25 -1.10 19.55
C SER A 174 -14.48 -1.99 19.27
N SER A 175 -14.95 -2.76 20.25
CA SER A 175 -16.22 -3.52 20.17
C SER A 175 -17.46 -2.64 20.01
N GLU A 176 -17.38 -1.37 20.41
CA GLU A 176 -18.45 -0.37 20.27
C GLU A 176 -18.28 0.49 19.01
N ILE A 177 -17.18 0.30 18.27
CA ILE A 177 -16.91 0.98 17.01
C ILE A 177 -17.18 -0.03 15.89
N ARG A 178 -18.21 0.26 15.10
CA ARG A 178 -18.48 -0.45 13.85
C ARG A 178 -17.75 0.26 12.71
N PRO A 179 -17.45 -0.41 11.60
CA PRO A 179 -17.60 -1.86 11.34
C PRO A 179 -16.64 -2.77 12.14
N GLY A 180 -17.15 -3.91 12.62
CA GLY A 180 -16.44 -4.83 13.53
C GLY A 180 -15.95 -6.12 12.87
N LYS A 181 -15.50 -6.05 11.61
CA LYS A 181 -15.02 -7.22 10.86
C LYS A 181 -13.53 -7.46 11.11
N LEU A 182 -13.12 -8.73 11.18
CA LEU A 182 -11.70 -9.08 11.21
C LEU A 182 -11.07 -8.70 9.86
N ALA A 183 -10.05 -7.83 9.89
CA ALA A 183 -9.29 -7.51 8.70
C ALA A 183 -8.57 -8.77 8.19
N PRO A 184 -8.48 -8.98 6.86
CA PRO A 184 -7.65 -10.04 6.32
C PRO A 184 -6.18 -9.82 6.73
N TYR A 185 -5.42 -10.90 6.81
CA TYR A 185 -3.98 -10.80 7.04
C TYR A 185 -3.32 -10.10 5.84
N GLU A 186 -2.47 -9.13 6.14
CA GLU A 186 -1.63 -8.41 5.18
C GLU A 186 -0.16 -8.57 5.63
N SER A 187 0.76 -8.72 4.67
CA SER A 187 2.20 -8.85 4.96
C SER A 187 2.78 -7.51 5.43
N ASP A 188 3.64 -7.56 6.45
CA ASP A 188 4.36 -6.38 6.94
C ASP A 188 5.56 -6.00 6.04
N GLN A 189 5.87 -6.81 5.02
CA GLN A 189 7.03 -6.60 4.15
C GLN A 189 6.68 -5.75 2.93
N THR A 190 7.44 -4.69 2.73
CA THR A 190 7.35 -3.81 1.57
C THR A 190 8.66 -3.03 1.42
N THR A 191 8.81 -2.26 0.35
CA THR A 191 9.86 -1.26 0.22
C THR A 191 9.27 0.06 -0.27
N HIS A 192 9.81 1.17 0.24
CA HIS A 192 9.46 2.52 -0.16
C HIS A 192 10.72 3.30 -0.51
N PHE A 193 10.68 4.05 -1.61
CA PHE A 193 11.71 5.02 -1.94
C PHE A 193 11.11 6.31 -2.50
N SER A 194 11.84 7.40 -2.31
CA SER A 194 11.47 8.75 -2.76
C SER A 194 12.61 9.37 -3.56
N VAL A 195 12.27 10.03 -4.67
CA VAL A 195 13.22 10.73 -5.55
C VAL A 195 12.69 12.14 -5.82
N VAL A 196 13.55 13.14 -5.69
CA VAL A 196 13.29 14.52 -6.11
C VAL A 196 14.44 14.97 -7.00
N ASP A 197 14.13 15.49 -8.19
CA ASP A 197 15.14 15.99 -9.12
C ASP A 197 15.30 17.52 -9.06
N LYS A 198 16.27 18.03 -9.82
CA LYS A 198 16.60 19.46 -9.88
C LYS A 198 15.50 20.34 -10.49
N ASP A 199 14.57 19.74 -11.23
CA ASP A 199 13.50 20.46 -11.94
C ASP A 199 12.23 20.51 -11.09
N GLY A 200 12.24 19.88 -9.91
CA GLY A 200 11.14 19.84 -8.97
C GLY A 200 10.18 18.67 -9.19
N ASN A 201 10.53 17.70 -10.04
CA ASN A 201 9.75 16.46 -10.13
C ASN A 201 9.97 15.65 -8.86
N ALA A 202 8.89 15.11 -8.31
CA ALA A 202 8.92 14.26 -7.13
C ALA A 202 8.22 12.93 -7.43
N VAL A 203 8.86 11.82 -7.09
CA VAL A 203 8.34 10.47 -7.27
C VAL A 203 8.45 9.71 -5.95
N ALA A 204 7.32 9.17 -5.49
CA ALA A 204 7.24 8.32 -4.30
C ALA A 204 6.69 6.95 -4.72
N VAL A 205 7.47 5.88 -4.51
CA VAL A 205 7.10 4.52 -4.94
C VAL A 205 7.10 3.59 -3.74
N THR A 206 5.99 2.88 -3.55
CA THR A 206 5.88 1.74 -2.64
C THR A 206 5.46 0.52 -3.46
N TYR A 207 6.20 -0.58 -3.35
CA TYR A 207 5.83 -1.85 -4.00
C TYR A 207 6.19 -3.05 -3.12
N THR A 208 5.51 -4.18 -3.33
CA THR A 208 5.67 -5.40 -2.54
C THR A 208 5.52 -6.66 -3.41
N LEU A 209 5.78 -7.85 -2.85
CA LEU A 209 5.75 -9.17 -3.49
C LEU A 209 4.71 -10.09 -2.84
#